data_AF-A0A355S0F3-F1
#
_entry.id   AF-A0A355S0F3-F1
#
_cell.length_a   1.000
_cell.length_b   1.000
_cell.length_c   1.000
_cell.angle_alpha   90.00
_cell.angle_beta   90.00
_cell.angle_gamma   90.00
#
_symmetry.space_group_name_H-M   'P 1'
#
loop_
_entity.id
_entity.type
_entity.pdbx_description
1 polymer ?
#
loop_
_entity_poly.entity_id
_entity_poly.type
_entity_poly.pdbx_seq_one_letter_code
_entity_poly.pdbx_strand_id
1 'polypeptide(L)'
;MIWIIGGTCEAVELAEKIKGKHKYIITAATESEKEFIDNESLVVCRMDEKAMEDFIKRNSIKLVVDVSHPYAFDVTKNAKEASYKCNIEYIRYVRRKTADTKGCICLDSVQD
;
A
#
# COMPACT_ATOMS: atom_id res chain seq x y z
N MET A 1 -0.52 -14.11 7.24
CA MET A 1 -0.28 -13.50 5.93
C MET A 1 -0.28 -11.98 6.12
N ILE A 2 0.72 -11.29 5.60
CA ILE A 2 0.80 -9.82 5.60
C ILE A 2 0.37 -9.31 4.23
N TRP A 3 -0.46 -8.28 4.18
CA TRP A 3 -0.80 -7.60 2.93
C TRP A 3 -0.16 -6.22 2.92
N ILE A 4 0.69 -5.96 1.93
CA ILE A 4 1.34 -4.67 1.74
C ILE A 4 0.62 -3.95 0.59
N ILE A 5 0.07 -2.77 0.88
CA ILE A 5 -0.55 -1.92 -0.14
C ILE A 5 0.48 -0.91 -0.60
N GLY A 6 0.82 -0.94 -1.88
CA GLY A 6 1.74 0.01 -2.51
C GLY A 6 2.53 -0.61 -3.65
N GLY A 7 3.26 0.27 -4.34
CA GLY A 7 4.20 -0.07 -5.40
C GLY A 7 5.45 0.82 -5.36
N THR A 8 5.70 1.42 -4.19
CA THR A 8 6.79 2.38 -3.97
C THR A 8 8.06 1.66 -3.52
N CYS A 9 9.19 2.37 -3.56
CA CYS A 9 10.47 1.87 -3.07
C CYS A 9 10.40 1.37 -1.61
N GLU A 10 9.56 1.96 -0.74
CA GLU A 10 9.43 1.46 0.64
C GLU A 10 8.66 0.16 0.73
N ALA A 11 7.67 -0.07 -0.14
CA ALA A 11 6.98 -1.35 -0.18
C ALA A 11 7.97 -2.47 -0.55
N VAL A 12 8.85 -2.20 -1.52
CA VAL A 12 9.95 -3.09 -1.93
C VAL A 12 10.93 -3.31 -0.76
N GLU A 13 11.41 -2.24 -0.13
CA GLU A 13 12.37 -2.32 0.97
C GLU A 13 11.80 -3.10 2.17
N LEU A 14 10.52 -2.89 2.48
CA LEU A 14 9.81 -3.64 3.51
C LEU A 14 9.74 -5.12 3.15
N ALA A 15 9.35 -5.45 1.92
CA ALA A 15 9.24 -6.82 1.43
C ALA A 15 10.56 -7.57 1.54
N GLU A 16 11.67 -6.96 1.10
CA GLU A 16 13.01 -7.57 1.19
C GLU A 16 13.45 -7.78 2.65
N LYS A 17 13.12 -6.87 3.57
CA LYS A 17 13.45 -7.02 5.01
C LYS A 17 12.72 -8.19 5.70
N ILE A 18 11.52 -8.51 5.23
CA ILE A 18 10.67 -9.58 5.79
C ILE A 18 10.71 -10.88 4.96
N LYS A 19 11.39 -10.87 3.81
CA LYS A 19 11.57 -12.02 2.92
C LYS A 19 12.16 -13.19 3.69
N GLY A 20 11.56 -14.37 3.54
CA GLY A 20 11.94 -15.59 4.27
C GLY A 20 11.53 -15.63 5.75
N LYS A 21 11.06 -14.52 6.35
CA LYS A 21 10.59 -14.47 7.75
C LYS A 21 9.07 -14.52 7.85
N HIS A 22 8.38 -13.85 6.93
CA HIS A 22 6.92 -13.79 6.89
C HIS A 22 6.39 -13.97 5.47
N LYS A 23 5.20 -14.58 5.34
CA LYS A 23 4.47 -14.63 4.07
C LYS A 23 3.76 -13.30 3.84
N TYR A 24 3.94 -12.72 2.66
CA TYR A 24 3.32 -11.46 2.28
C TYR A 24 2.77 -11.49 0.85
N ILE A 25 1.82 -10.59 0.57
CA ILE A 25 1.32 -10.26 -0.77
C ILE A 25 1.41 -8.75 -0.91
N ILE A 26 1.87 -8.25 -2.07
CA ILE A 26 1.92 -6.82 -2.38
C ILE A 26 0.86 -6.52 -3.43
N THR A 27 0.10 -5.43 -3.25
CA THR A 27 -0.82 -4.92 -4.26
C THR A 27 -0.48 -3.51 -4.68
N ALA A 28 -0.37 -3.28 -5.98
CA ALA A 28 -0.05 -1.99 -6.58
C ALA A 28 -1.18 -1.49 -7.49
N ALA A 29 -1.22 -0.17 -7.73
CA ALA A 29 -2.28 0.46 -8.51
C ALA A 29 -1.96 0.49 -10.00
N THR A 30 -0.67 0.53 -10.38
CA THR A 30 -0.21 0.58 -11.77
C THR A 30 0.88 -0.44 -12.07
N GLU A 31 1.00 -0.83 -13.33
CA GLU A 31 2.03 -1.79 -13.77
C GLU A 31 3.44 -1.22 -13.78
N SER A 32 3.59 0.09 -13.88
CA SER A 32 4.88 0.79 -13.78
C SER A 32 5.58 0.57 -12.43
N GLU A 33 4.84 0.14 -11.41
CA GLU A 33 5.35 -0.19 -10.09
C GLU A 33 5.97 -1.61 -10.02
N LYS A 34 5.90 -2.39 -11.11
CA LYS A 34 6.41 -3.78 -11.20
C LYS A 34 7.93 -3.89 -11.30
N GLU A 35 8.64 -2.85 -11.74
CA GLU A 35 10.08 -2.96 -12.05
C GLU A 35 10.97 -3.33 -10.86
N PHE A 36 10.47 -3.16 -9.63
CA PHE A 36 11.25 -3.35 -8.40
C PHE A 36 10.77 -4.49 -7.50
N ILE A 37 9.68 -5.19 -7.87
CA ILE A 37 9.07 -6.24 -7.03
C ILE A 37 9.12 -7.57 -7.79
N ASP A 38 9.50 -8.63 -7.07
CA ASP A 38 9.48 -9.98 -7.60
C ASP A 38 8.04 -10.36 -8.02
N ASN A 39 7.87 -10.65 -9.32
CA ASN A 39 6.57 -10.71 -10.01
C ASN A 39 5.57 -11.68 -9.37
N GLU A 40 6.04 -12.72 -8.69
CA GLU A 40 5.17 -13.71 -8.03
C GLU A 40 4.40 -13.16 -6.82
N SER A 41 4.90 -12.08 -6.20
CA SER A 41 4.31 -11.50 -4.98
C SER A 41 3.46 -10.26 -5.24
N LEU A 42 3.46 -9.76 -6.47
CA LEU A 42 2.80 -8.52 -6.86
C LEU A 42 1.49 -8.77 -7.60
N VAL A 43 0.40 -8.21 -7.06
CA VAL A 43 -0.91 -8.19 -7.71
C VAL A 43 -1.25 -6.76 -8.10
N VAL A 44 -1.37 -6.47 -9.39
CA VAL A 44 -1.85 -5.17 -9.85
C VAL A 44 -3.37 -5.19 -9.93
N CYS A 45 -4.02 -4.43 -9.04
CA CYS A 45 -5.47 -4.36 -8.97
C CYS A 45 -5.94 -3.08 -8.29
N ARG A 46 -7.07 -2.54 -8.76
CA ARG A 46 -7.84 -1.54 -8.01
C ARG A 46 -8.96 -2.26 -7.29
N MET A 47 -9.11 -2.00 -6.00
CA MET A 47 -10.14 -2.61 -5.17
C MET A 47 -10.95 -1.50 -4.49
N ASP A 48 -12.27 -1.66 -4.49
CA ASP A 48 -13.12 -0.96 -3.54
C ASP A 48 -13.07 -1.65 -2.17
N GLU A 49 -13.69 -1.06 -1.16
CA GLU A 49 -13.75 -1.61 0.19
C GLU A 49 -14.24 -3.07 0.22
N LYS A 50 -15.26 -3.40 -0.59
CA LYS A 50 -15.85 -4.75 -0.58
C LYS A 50 -14.89 -5.79 -1.15
N ALA A 51 -14.24 -5.46 -2.26
CA ALA A 51 -13.20 -6.28 -2.85
C ALA A 51 -12.02 -6.46 -1.88
N MET A 52 -11.66 -5.43 -1.10
CA MET A 52 -10.61 -5.54 -0.07
C MET A 52 -11.02 -6.48 1.07
N GLU A 53 -12.26 -6.43 1.55
CA GLU A 53 -12.76 -7.40 2.54
C GLU A 53 -12.66 -8.84 2.04
N ASP A 54 -13.09 -9.08 0.80
CA ASP A 54 -13.07 -10.41 0.19
C ASP A 54 -11.64 -10.88 -0.05
N PHE A 55 -10.74 -9.97 -0.42
CA PHE A 55 -9.31 -10.23 -0.56
C PHE A 55 -8.68 -10.61 0.78
N ILE A 56 -9.00 -9.89 1.87
CA ILE A 56 -8.56 -10.21 3.23
C ILE A 56 -8.97 -11.63 3.62
N LYS A 57 -10.24 -11.96 3.42
CA LYS A 57 -10.80 -13.28 3.79
C LYS A 57 -10.19 -14.40 2.96
N ARG A 58 -10.15 -14.23 1.63
CA ARG A 58 -9.64 -15.23 0.69
C ARG A 58 -8.18 -15.58 0.96
N ASN A 59 -7.36 -14.58 1.28
CA ASN A 59 -5.92 -14.78 1.50
C ASN A 59 -5.55 -14.98 2.97
N SER A 60 -6.53 -15.06 3.87
CA SER A 60 -6.31 -15.19 5.32
C SER A 60 -5.34 -14.14 5.88
N ILE A 61 -5.51 -12.89 5.42
CA ILE A 61 -4.70 -11.75 5.85
C ILE A 61 -4.94 -11.47 7.33
N LYS A 62 -3.86 -11.19 8.07
CA LYS A 62 -3.90 -10.88 9.51
C LYS A 62 -3.39 -9.48 9.83
N LEU A 63 -2.64 -8.88 8.92
CA LEU A 63 -2.08 -7.54 9.03
C LEU A 63 -2.07 -6.89 7.65
N VAL A 64 -2.56 -5.66 7.60
CA VAL A 64 -2.41 -4.75 6.45
C VAL A 64 -1.32 -3.72 6.78
N VAL A 65 -0.36 -3.57 5.88
CA VAL A 65 0.66 -2.52 5.91
C VAL A 65 0.45 -1.60 4.71
N ASP A 66 -0.13 -0.44 4.95
CA ASP A 66 -0.41 0.56 3.94
C ASP A 66 0.80 1.50 3.76
N VAL A 67 1.45 1.34 2.62
CA VAL A 67 2.62 2.10 2.15
C VAL A 67 2.25 2.87 0.87
N SER A 68 0.95 3.09 0.64
CA SER A 68 0.45 3.84 -0.50
C SER A 68 0.90 5.30 -0.46
N HIS A 69 0.81 5.99 -1.60
CA HIS A 69 1.17 7.40 -1.69
C HIS A 69 0.41 8.23 -0.65
N PRO A 70 0.99 9.28 -0.03
CA PRO A 70 0.30 10.10 0.96
C PRO A 70 -1.05 10.68 0.50
N TYR A 71 -1.19 10.90 -0.82
CA TYR A 71 -2.40 11.41 -1.47
C TYR A 71 -3.38 10.32 -1.94
N ALA A 72 -3.11 9.04 -1.68
CA ALA A 72 -3.98 7.94 -2.04
C ALA A 72 -5.12 7.79 -1.01
N PHE A 73 -6.03 8.76 -0.99
CA PHE A 73 -7.10 8.86 0.02
C PHE A 73 -8.08 7.68 -0.03
N ASP A 74 -8.55 7.30 -1.21
CA ASP A 74 -9.57 6.26 -1.36
C ASP A 74 -9.06 4.89 -0.94
N VAL A 75 -7.85 4.50 -1.39
CA VAL A 75 -7.25 3.21 -1.02
C VAL A 75 -6.99 3.14 0.48
N THR A 76 -6.49 4.23 1.08
CA THR A 76 -6.26 4.31 2.52
C THR A 76 -7.57 4.13 3.29
N LYS A 77 -8.61 4.86 2.89
CA LYS A 77 -9.92 4.81 3.54
C LYS A 77 -10.50 3.40 3.46
N ASN A 78 -10.56 2.84 2.25
CA ASN A 78 -11.11 1.50 2.01
C ASN A 78 -10.34 0.42 2.78
N ALA A 79 -9.00 0.48 2.78
CA ALA A 79 -8.16 -0.50 3.47
C ALA A 79 -8.37 -0.47 4.99
N LYS A 80 -8.51 0.73 5.56
CA LYS A 80 -8.78 0.91 6.98
C LYS A 80 -10.16 0.36 7.37
N GLU A 81 -11.21 0.68 6.61
CA GLU A 81 -12.56 0.18 6.85
C GLU A 81 -12.65 -1.34 6.68
N ALA A 82 -12.06 -1.89 5.62
CA ALA A 82 -12.03 -3.33 5.38
C ALA A 82 -11.28 -4.07 6.49
N SER A 83 -10.15 -3.51 6.98
CA SER A 83 -9.39 -4.09 8.09
C SER A 83 -10.18 -4.09 9.39
N TYR A 84 -10.88 -2.98 9.68
CA TYR A 84 -11.77 -2.87 10.84
C TYR A 84 -12.90 -3.90 10.79
N LYS A 85 -13.61 -4.01 9.65
CA LYS A 85 -14.70 -4.97 9.47
C LYS A 85 -14.26 -6.42 9.51
N CYS A 86 -13.04 -6.71 9.06
CA CYS A 86 -12.46 -8.05 9.13
C CYS A 86 -11.80 -8.35 10.49
N ASN A 87 -11.77 -7.37 11.41
CA ASN A 87 -11.12 -7.46 12.72
C ASN A 87 -9.64 -7.88 12.61
N ILE A 88 -8.89 -7.19 11.76
CA ILE A 88 -7.45 -7.39 11.58
C ILE A 88 -6.66 -6.10 11.80
N GLU A 89 -5.36 -6.25 12.05
CA GLU A 89 -4.48 -5.11 12.27
C GLU A 89 -4.24 -4.32 10.98
N TYR A 90 -4.16 -3.00 11.12
CA TYR A 90 -3.86 -2.06 10.05
C TYR A 90 -2.79 -1.07 10.52
N ILE A 91 -1.69 -0.99 9.77
CA ILE A 91 -0.58 -0.07 9.99
C ILE A 91 -0.42 0.77 8.74
N ARG A 92 -0.34 2.09 8.88
CA ARG A 92 -0.04 3.01 7.78
C ARG A 92 1.32 3.66 7.97
N TYR A 93 2.16 3.55 6.96
CA TYR A 93 3.41 4.30 6.87
C TYR A 93 3.20 5.53 5.99
N VAL A 94 3.49 6.71 6.52
CA VAL A 94 3.44 7.97 5.78
C VAL A 94 4.80 8.64 5.87
N ARG A 95 5.45 8.86 4.72
CA ARG A 95 6.71 9.61 4.65
C ARG A 95 6.50 11.05 5.15
N ARG A 96 7.48 11.62 5.85
CA ARG A 96 7.46 13.05 6.19
C ARG A 96 7.53 13.88 4.91
N LYS A 97 6.79 14.99 4.86
CA LYS A 97 6.89 15.96 3.77
C LYS A 97 8.29 16.61 3.77
N THR A 98 8.80 16.94 2.59
CA THR A 98 10.04 17.72 2.43
C THR A 98 9.90 19.06 3.15
N ALA A 99 10.79 19.32 4.11
CA ALA A 99 10.71 20.51 4.97
C ALA A 99 11.45 21.72 4.38
N ASP A 100 12.40 21.51 3.44
CA ASP A 100 13.12 22.59 2.78
C ASP A 100 12.46 22.91 1.43
N THR A 101 11.67 23.98 1.43
CA THR A 101 10.99 24.53 0.25
C THR A 101 11.60 25.86 -0.18
N LYS A 102 12.79 26.22 0.34
CA LYS A 102 13.39 27.53 0.07
C LYS A 102 13.76 27.65 -1.42
N GLY A 103 13.12 28.59 -2.11
CA GLY A 103 13.30 28.80 -3.56
C GLY A 103 12.45 27.90 -4.45
N CYS A 104 11.56 27.09 -3.89
CA CYS A 104 10.60 26.30 -4.65
C CYS A 104 9.33 27.10 -4.94
N ILE A 105 8.69 26.84 -6.09
CA ILE A 105 7.30 27.23 -6.35
C ILE A 105 6.42 26.08 -5.85
N CYS A 106 5.63 26.31 -4.81
CA CYS A 106 4.66 25.34 -4.31
C CYS A 106 3.34 25.47 -5.08
N LEU A 107 2.80 24.34 -5.53
CA LEU A 107 1.49 24.24 -6.16
C LEU A 107 0.59 23.39 -5.26
N ASP A 108 -0.65 23.83 -5.06
CA ASP A 108 -1.59 23.15 -4.15
C ASP A 108 -2.25 21.91 -4.79
N SER A 109 -2.24 21.80 -6.12
CA SER A 109 -2.80 20.66 -6.86
C SER A 109 -2.14 20.51 -8.23
N VAL A 110 -2.02 19.27 -8.71
CA VAL A 110 -1.83 18.98 -10.13
C VAL A 110 -3.23 18.82 -10.73
N GLN A 111 -3.60 19.67 -11.67
CA GLN A 111 -4.79 19.47 -12.50
C GLN A 111 -4.33 18.70 -13.74
N ASP A 112 -5.00 17.59 -14.04
CA ASP A 112 -4.83 16.84 -15.30
C ASP A 112 -5.44 17.60 -16.48
#